data_AF-A0A2T0QGU5-F1
#
_entry.id   AF-A0A2T0QGU5-F1
#
_cell.length_a   1.000
_cell.length_b   1.000
_cell.length_c   1.000
_cell.angle_alpha   90.00
_cell.angle_beta   90.00
_cell.angle_gamma   90.00
#
_symmetry.space_group_name_H-M   'P 1'
#
loop_
_entity.id
_entity.type
_entity.pdbx_description
1 polymer ?
#
loop_
_entity_poly.entity_id
_entity_poly.type
_entity_poly.pdbx_seq_one_letter_code
_entity_poly.pdbx_strand_id
1 'polypeptide(L)'
;MLWRKTTEIFLKGMTFSELATFIADLDCKAHTKLLERGSHRSAVTFIEHELAREQLVICSWREVGTLHNHAVLAIGASGIAYNQGFKPSALLLLDPAEGPPTVMGTCNAQLDYASWNGKLRRYATYKTANETLFVVLNGAISVAVREPHEPTR
;
A
#
# COMPACT_ATOMS: atom_id res chain seq x y z
N MET A 1 7.83 11.46 20.20
CA MET A 1 8.77 10.34 20.44
C MET A 1 9.04 9.47 19.20
N LEU A 2 8.13 9.42 18.21
CA LEU A 2 8.32 8.65 16.96
C LEU A 2 9.58 9.04 16.18
N TRP A 3 9.81 10.34 15.96
CA TRP A 3 10.98 10.82 15.22
C TRP A 3 12.31 10.31 15.79
N ARG A 4 12.46 10.30 17.13
CA ARG A 4 13.66 9.74 17.80
C ARG A 4 13.86 8.24 17.54
N LYS A 5 12.76 7.49 17.38
CA LYS A 5 12.82 6.06 17.06
C LYS A 5 13.14 5.81 15.58
N THR A 6 12.91 6.77 14.70
CA THR A 6 13.08 6.62 13.24
C THR A 6 14.35 7.25 12.67
N THR A 7 15.07 8.10 13.42
CA THR A 7 16.22 8.85 12.89
C THR A 7 17.32 7.95 12.32
N GLU A 8 17.64 6.83 12.97
CA GLU A 8 18.69 5.91 12.50
C GLU A 8 18.27 5.12 11.25
N ILE A 9 16.96 4.84 11.13
CA ILE A 9 16.35 4.11 10.02
C ILE A 9 16.21 5.01 8.80
N PHE A 10 15.90 6.29 9.01
CA PHE A 10 15.66 7.27 7.96
C PHE A 10 16.81 7.35 6.94
N LEU A 11 18.06 7.18 7.40
CA LEU A 11 19.24 7.25 6.52
C LEU A 11 19.59 5.93 5.82
N LYS A 12 19.14 4.78 6.36
CA LYS A 12 19.52 3.45 5.87
C LYS A 12 18.41 2.75 5.08
N GLY A 13 17.19 3.25 5.17
CA GLY A 13 16.01 2.52 4.74
C GLY A 13 15.67 1.38 5.70
N MET A 14 14.62 0.63 5.36
CA MET A 14 14.11 -0.46 6.17
C MET A 14 13.53 -1.55 5.27
N THR A 15 13.74 -2.81 5.62
CA THR A 15 13.04 -3.94 5.01
C THR A 15 11.58 -3.97 5.46
N PHE A 16 10.72 -4.67 4.72
CA PHE A 16 9.31 -4.79 5.11
C PHE A 16 9.13 -5.60 6.40
N SER A 17 9.96 -6.62 6.64
CA SER A 17 10.01 -7.34 7.92
C SER A 17 10.38 -6.43 9.10
N GLU A 18 11.37 -5.57 8.95
CA GLU A 18 11.75 -4.58 9.97
C GLU A 18 10.62 -3.55 10.18
N LEU A 19 9.97 -3.10 9.11
CA LEU A 19 8.86 -2.15 9.19
C LEU A 19 7.63 -2.76 9.88
N ALA A 20 7.31 -4.02 9.60
CA ALA A 20 6.21 -4.73 10.25
C ALA A 20 6.46 -4.89 11.76
N THR A 21 7.69 -5.22 12.15
CA THR A 21 8.12 -5.28 13.56
C THR A 21 8.04 -3.89 14.21
N PHE A 22 8.59 -2.87 13.54
CA PHE A 22 8.57 -1.49 14.03
C PHE A 22 7.14 -1.00 14.28
N ILE A 23 6.20 -1.28 13.38
CA ILE A 23 4.79 -0.91 13.52
C ILE A 23 4.14 -1.66 14.69
N ALA A 24 4.43 -2.95 14.86
CA ALA A 24 3.90 -3.75 15.97
C ALA A 24 4.41 -3.26 17.34
N ASP A 25 5.63 -2.71 17.37
CA ASP A 25 6.25 -2.12 18.57
C ASP A 25 5.77 -0.68 18.87
N LEU A 26 4.90 -0.11 18.03
CA LEU A 26 4.26 1.17 18.35
C LEU A 26 3.17 0.95 19.41
N ASP A 27 3.02 1.93 20.33
CA ASP A 27 2.06 1.88 21.45
C ASP A 27 0.57 1.85 21.02
N CYS A 28 0.28 1.78 19.71
CA CYS A 28 -1.06 1.81 19.13
C CYS A 28 -1.77 0.45 19.04
N LYS A 29 -1.21 -0.63 19.63
CA LYS A 29 -1.76 -2.00 19.55
C LYS A 29 -2.05 -2.44 18.10
N ALA A 30 -1.21 -2.00 17.16
CA ALA A 30 -1.35 -2.36 15.77
C ALA A 30 -0.94 -3.83 15.56
N HIS A 31 -1.72 -4.56 14.77
CA HIS A 31 -1.36 -5.91 14.34
C HIS A 31 -0.97 -5.84 12.87
N THR A 32 0.15 -6.46 12.53
CA THR A 32 0.66 -6.47 11.16
C THR A 32 0.51 -7.86 10.54
N LYS A 33 0.15 -7.90 9.26
CA LYS A 33 0.32 -9.09 8.41
C LYS A 33 1.27 -8.74 7.28
N LEU A 34 2.26 -9.59 7.05
CA LEU A 34 3.31 -9.34 6.09
C LEU A 34 3.23 -10.32 4.92
N LEU A 35 3.25 -9.78 3.71
CA LEU A 35 3.66 -10.47 2.50
C LEU A 35 5.01 -9.92 2.05
N GLU A 36 6.08 -10.68 2.22
CA GLU A 36 7.42 -10.28 1.81
C GLU A 36 7.84 -11.04 0.53
N ARG A 37 8.42 -10.31 -0.44
CA ARG A 37 8.96 -10.87 -1.70
C ARG A 37 7.94 -11.72 -2.48
N GLY A 38 6.68 -11.30 -2.50
CA GLY A 38 5.62 -11.95 -3.27
C GLY A 38 5.74 -11.67 -4.77
N SER A 39 5.08 -12.51 -5.57
CA SER A 39 4.80 -12.20 -6.98
C SER A 39 3.86 -10.99 -7.09
N HIS A 40 3.86 -10.33 -8.26
CA HIS A 40 2.91 -9.25 -8.54
C HIS A 40 1.45 -9.64 -8.31
N ARG A 41 1.07 -10.85 -8.75
CA ARG A 41 -0.27 -11.38 -8.54
C ARG A 41 -0.60 -11.56 -7.06
N SER A 42 0.29 -12.23 -6.30
CA SER A 42 0.04 -12.46 -4.88
C SER A 42 -0.02 -11.15 -4.09
N ALA A 43 0.80 -10.16 -4.46
CA ALA A 43 0.76 -8.84 -3.83
C ALA A 43 -0.56 -8.12 -4.09
N VAL A 44 -1.04 -8.10 -5.34
CA VAL A 44 -2.36 -7.52 -5.67
C VAL A 44 -3.48 -8.22 -4.90
N THR A 45 -3.52 -9.56 -4.92
CA THR A 45 -4.56 -10.32 -4.21
C THR A 45 -4.54 -10.07 -2.70
N PHE A 46 -3.35 -9.97 -2.10
CA PHE A 46 -3.21 -9.65 -0.69
C PHE A 46 -3.73 -8.23 -0.37
N ILE A 47 -3.32 -7.23 -1.16
CA ILE A 47 -3.72 -5.84 -0.96
C ILE A 47 -5.24 -5.69 -1.10
N GLU A 48 -5.83 -6.26 -2.16
CA GLU A 48 -7.29 -6.23 -2.36
C GLU A 48 -8.04 -6.89 -1.20
N HIS A 49 -7.57 -8.04 -0.74
CA HIS A 49 -8.19 -8.77 0.36
C HIS A 49 -8.17 -7.97 1.67
N GLU A 50 -7.05 -7.32 1.99
CA GLU A 50 -6.91 -6.57 3.24
C GLU A 50 -7.62 -5.21 3.17
N LEU A 51 -7.60 -4.53 2.01
CA LEU A 51 -8.41 -3.32 1.79
C LEU A 51 -9.92 -3.61 1.89
N ALA A 52 -10.39 -4.75 1.38
CA ALA A 52 -11.79 -5.18 1.52
C ALA A 52 -12.21 -5.45 2.97
N ARG A 53 -11.23 -5.61 3.88
CA ARG A 53 -11.44 -5.73 5.33
C ARG A 53 -11.24 -4.40 6.05
N GLU A 54 -11.22 -3.28 5.33
CA GLU A 54 -11.04 -1.93 5.85
C GLU A 54 -9.69 -1.75 6.59
N GLN A 55 -8.68 -2.52 6.19
CA GLN A 55 -7.33 -2.40 6.74
C GLN A 55 -6.48 -1.46 5.88
N LEU A 56 -5.61 -0.69 6.53
CA LEU A 56 -4.59 0.08 5.81
C LEU A 56 -3.50 -0.86 5.30
N VAL A 57 -3.02 -0.64 4.08
CA VAL A 57 -2.00 -1.50 3.48
C VAL A 57 -0.82 -0.68 2.99
N ILE A 58 0.36 -0.86 3.58
CA ILE A 58 1.60 -0.34 3.01
C ILE A 58 2.06 -1.35 1.96
N CYS A 59 2.24 -0.92 0.72
CA CYS A 59 2.65 -1.79 -0.37
C CYS A 59 4.03 -1.39 -0.92
N SER A 60 4.77 -2.40 -1.38
CA SER A 60 6.07 -2.25 -2.01
C SER A 60 5.92 -2.49 -3.51
N TRP A 61 6.43 -1.57 -4.30
CA TRP A 61 6.60 -1.75 -5.74
C TRP A 61 8.05 -1.53 -6.16
N ARG A 62 8.40 -2.10 -7.32
CA ARG A 62 9.69 -1.92 -7.97
C ARG A 62 9.47 -1.59 -9.44
N GLU A 63 10.19 -0.60 -9.95
CA GLU A 63 10.18 -0.30 -11.38
C GLU A 63 10.73 -1.49 -12.18
N VAL A 64 10.12 -1.76 -13.34
CA VAL A 64 10.58 -2.82 -14.23
C VAL A 64 12.00 -2.52 -14.69
N GLY A 65 12.93 -3.43 -14.38
CA GLY A 65 14.34 -3.31 -14.76
C GLY A 65 15.26 -2.74 -13.68
N THR A 66 14.73 -2.22 -12.58
CA THR A 66 15.53 -1.71 -11.45
C THR A 66 15.50 -2.68 -10.27
N LEU A 67 16.34 -2.49 -9.25
CA LEU A 67 16.31 -3.31 -8.02
C LEU A 67 15.74 -2.57 -6.80
N HIS A 68 15.41 -1.28 -6.96
CA HIS A 68 14.96 -0.43 -5.86
C HIS A 68 13.47 -0.62 -5.61
N ASN A 69 13.13 -0.92 -4.36
CA ASN A 69 11.76 -0.99 -3.90
C ASN A 69 11.36 0.36 -3.32
N HIS A 70 10.11 0.75 -3.57
CA HIS A 70 9.49 1.93 -3.01
C HIS A 70 8.24 1.53 -2.24
N ALA A 71 8.07 2.14 -1.06
CA ALA A 71 6.97 1.84 -0.15
C ALA A 71 5.94 2.97 -0.19
N VAL A 72 4.67 2.63 -0.43
CA VAL A 72 3.56 3.58 -0.52
C VAL A 72 2.36 3.06 0.24
N LEU A 73 1.53 3.96 0.78
CA LEU A 73 0.34 3.58 1.53
C LEU A 73 -0.85 3.47 0.58
N ALA A 74 -1.43 2.29 0.44
CA ALA A 74 -2.71 2.10 -0.22
C ALA A 74 -3.86 2.46 0.73
N ILE A 75 -4.67 3.41 0.30
CA ILE A 75 -5.82 3.94 1.05
C ILE A 75 -7.17 3.52 0.47
N GLY A 76 -7.15 2.87 -0.70
CA GLY A 76 -8.35 2.38 -1.35
C GLY A 76 -8.07 1.82 -2.73
N ALA A 77 -9.13 1.40 -3.41
CA ALA A 77 -9.08 0.91 -4.77
C ALA A 77 -10.13 1.62 -5.63
N SER A 78 -9.81 1.87 -6.89
CA SER A 78 -10.77 2.31 -7.89
C SER A 78 -10.98 1.22 -8.94
N GLY A 79 -12.14 1.24 -9.57
CA GLY A 79 -12.56 0.15 -10.44
C GLY A 79 -13.98 0.35 -10.95
N ILE A 80 -14.52 -0.70 -11.56
CA ILE A 80 -15.85 -0.68 -12.15
C ILE A 80 -16.80 -1.48 -11.27
N ALA A 81 -17.90 -0.87 -10.85
CA ALA A 81 -19.04 -1.60 -10.32
C ALA A 81 -19.84 -2.17 -11.50
N TYR A 82 -19.99 -3.49 -11.56
CA TYR A 82 -20.81 -4.15 -12.58
C TYR A 82 -21.71 -5.19 -11.93
N ASN A 83 -23.01 -5.13 -12.23
CA ASN A 83 -24.06 -5.94 -11.62
C ASN A 83 -23.99 -5.92 -10.07
N GLN A 84 -23.44 -6.99 -9.47
CA GLN A 84 -23.42 -7.23 -8.02
C GLN A 84 -22.00 -7.16 -7.41
N GLY A 85 -20.98 -6.73 -8.15
CA GLY A 85 -19.61 -6.75 -7.66
C GLY A 85 -18.81 -5.51 -8.06
N PHE A 86 -18.00 -5.04 -7.13
CA PHE A 86 -16.91 -4.10 -7.41
C PHE A 86 -15.73 -4.88 -7.98
N LYS A 87 -15.25 -4.50 -9.17
CA LYS A 87 -14.06 -5.04 -9.79
C LYS A 87 -12.93 -4.02 -9.69
N PRO A 88 -12.04 -4.12 -8.70
CA PRO A 88 -10.95 -3.18 -8.56
C PRO A 88 -9.95 -3.35 -9.71
N SER A 89 -9.42 -2.23 -10.20
CA SER A 89 -8.44 -2.21 -11.29
C SER A 89 -7.25 -1.31 -11.04
N ALA A 90 -7.34 -0.45 -10.03
CA ALA A 90 -6.27 0.42 -9.61
C ALA A 90 -6.28 0.65 -8.09
N LEU A 91 -5.11 0.96 -7.53
CA LEU A 91 -4.95 1.38 -6.14
C LEU A 91 -4.87 2.90 -6.06
N LEU A 92 -5.48 3.46 -5.03
CA LEU A 92 -5.33 4.87 -4.64
C LEU A 92 -4.27 4.93 -3.54
N LEU A 93 -3.22 5.74 -3.76
CA LEU A 93 -1.99 5.68 -2.98
C LEU A 93 -1.59 7.03 -2.38
N LEU A 94 -1.05 6.98 -1.17
CA LEU A 94 -0.27 8.07 -0.58
C LEU A 94 1.22 7.69 -0.67
N ASP A 95 1.92 8.38 -1.57
CA ASP A 95 3.35 8.30 -1.74
C ASP A 95 4.05 9.32 -0.83
N PRO A 96 4.89 8.89 0.12
CA PRO A 96 5.66 9.80 0.98
C PRO A 96 6.78 10.57 0.24
N ALA A 97 7.16 10.17 -0.97
CA ALA A 97 8.14 10.88 -1.80
C ALA A 97 7.50 12.03 -2.62
N GLU A 98 6.18 12.05 -2.72
CA GLU A 98 5.43 13.08 -3.44
C GLU A 98 4.89 14.16 -2.50
N GLY A 99 4.56 15.32 -3.08
CA GLY A 99 3.82 16.36 -2.36
C GLY A 99 2.47 15.86 -1.83
N PRO A 100 1.81 16.62 -0.93
CA PRO A 100 0.48 16.26 -0.46
C PRO A 100 -0.49 16.15 -1.65
N PRO A 101 -1.59 15.38 -1.51
CA PRO A 101 -2.65 15.36 -2.52
C PRO A 101 -3.06 16.78 -2.89
N THR A 102 -3.28 17.03 -4.19
CA THR A 102 -3.74 18.34 -4.67
C THR A 102 -5.12 18.65 -4.09
N VAL A 103 -5.54 19.92 -4.12
CA VAL A 103 -6.74 20.44 -3.43
C VAL A 103 -8.03 19.63 -3.71
N MET A 104 -8.11 18.89 -4.82
CA MET A 104 -9.25 18.04 -5.18
C MET A 104 -8.92 16.54 -5.30
N GLY A 105 -7.69 16.13 -4.97
CA GLY A 105 -7.26 14.73 -5.03
C GLY A 105 -7.38 14.05 -3.67
N THR A 106 -7.94 12.84 -3.64
CA THR A 106 -7.96 11.99 -2.44
C THR A 106 -6.62 11.26 -2.20
N CYS A 107 -5.79 11.19 -3.23
CA CYS A 107 -4.49 10.53 -3.25
C CYS A 107 -3.48 11.36 -4.05
N ASN A 108 -2.18 11.17 -3.82
CA ASN A 108 -1.10 11.81 -4.59
C ASN A 108 -0.45 10.85 -5.60
N ALA A 109 -0.82 9.57 -5.58
CA ALA A 109 -0.42 8.59 -6.56
C ALA A 109 -1.53 7.56 -6.86
N GLN A 110 -1.46 6.92 -8.03
CA GLN A 110 -2.36 5.84 -8.45
C GLN A 110 -1.56 4.73 -9.11
N LEU A 111 -1.98 3.47 -8.92
CA LEU A 111 -1.34 2.31 -9.55
C LEU A 111 -2.39 1.46 -10.26
N ASP A 112 -2.40 1.49 -11.60
CA ASP A 112 -3.30 0.73 -12.46
C ASP A 112 -2.73 -0.68 -12.71
N TYR A 113 -3.31 -1.71 -12.09
CA TYR A 113 -2.79 -3.09 -12.19
C TYR A 113 -3.67 -4.03 -13.00
N ALA A 114 -4.93 -3.69 -13.30
CA ALA A 114 -5.82 -4.50 -14.13
C ALA A 114 -6.37 -3.73 -15.34
N SER A 115 -6.90 -4.45 -16.32
CA SER A 115 -7.78 -3.85 -17.35
C SER A 115 -9.21 -3.71 -16.84
N TRP A 116 -10.03 -2.96 -17.58
CA TRP A 116 -11.45 -2.71 -17.25
C TRP A 116 -12.29 -3.96 -16.98
N ASN A 117 -11.89 -5.11 -17.53
CA ASN A 117 -12.55 -6.41 -17.31
C ASN A 117 -12.05 -7.16 -16.06
N GLY A 118 -11.16 -6.55 -15.25
CA GLY A 118 -10.56 -7.14 -14.05
C GLY A 118 -9.37 -8.06 -14.32
N LYS A 119 -8.92 -8.21 -15.57
CA LYS A 119 -7.75 -9.04 -15.89
C LYS A 119 -6.47 -8.34 -15.42
N LEU A 120 -5.75 -8.99 -14.51
CA LEU A 120 -4.46 -8.53 -14.02
C LEU A 120 -3.45 -8.39 -15.16
N ARG A 121 -2.76 -7.24 -15.20
CA ARG A 121 -1.69 -6.94 -16.14
C ARG A 121 -0.38 -7.58 -15.68
N ARG A 122 0.56 -7.77 -16.61
CA ARG A 122 1.91 -8.27 -16.28
C ARG A 122 2.67 -7.26 -15.41
N TYR A 123 2.51 -5.98 -15.73
CA TYR A 123 3.08 -4.84 -15.04
C TYR A 123 1.96 -3.86 -14.75
N ALA A 124 2.02 -3.22 -13.58
CA ALA A 124 1.15 -2.12 -13.26
C ALA A 124 1.72 -0.80 -13.81
N THR A 125 0.85 0.17 -14.02
CA THR A 125 1.24 1.54 -14.35
C THR A 125 1.09 2.40 -13.11
N TYR A 126 2.21 2.83 -12.54
CA TYR A 126 2.28 3.77 -11.43
C TYR A 126 2.25 5.20 -11.98
N LYS A 127 1.47 6.08 -11.37
CA LYS A 127 1.28 7.46 -11.80
C LYS A 127 1.32 8.38 -10.59
N THR A 128 2.12 9.43 -10.69
CA THR A 128 2.08 10.58 -9.77
C THR A 128 1.78 11.85 -10.59
N ALA A 129 1.85 13.02 -9.97
CA ALA A 129 1.77 14.28 -10.70
C ALA A 129 2.98 14.49 -11.64
N ASN A 130 4.12 13.89 -11.30
CA ASN A 130 5.41 14.17 -11.92
C ASN A 130 5.86 13.06 -12.90
N GLU A 131 5.42 11.82 -12.68
CA GLU A 131 5.92 10.69 -13.45
C GLU A 131 4.89 9.58 -13.71
N THR A 132 5.25 8.71 -14.66
CA THR A 132 4.53 7.48 -14.95
C THR A 132 5.54 6.35 -15.16
N LEU A 133 5.43 5.30 -14.35
CA LEU A 133 6.37 4.18 -14.34
C LEU A 133 5.65 2.85 -14.58
N PHE A 134 6.34 1.89 -15.19
CA PHE A 134 5.89 0.49 -15.19
C PHE A 134 6.50 -0.24 -14.01
N VAL A 135 5.66 -0.81 -13.15
CA VAL A 135 6.10 -1.37 -11.87
C VAL A 135 5.54 -2.78 -11.63
N VAL A 136 6.18 -3.50 -10.73
CA VAL A 136 5.65 -4.73 -10.14
C VAL A 136 5.51 -4.55 -8.64
N LEU A 137 4.31 -4.84 -8.12
CA LEU A 137 4.12 -5.01 -6.68
C LEU A 137 4.83 -6.29 -6.23
N ASN A 138 5.51 -6.25 -5.09
CA ASN A 138 6.29 -7.39 -4.59
C ASN A 138 6.31 -7.54 -3.07
N GLY A 139 5.59 -6.68 -2.35
CA GLY A 139 5.43 -6.80 -0.91
C GLY A 139 4.25 -5.98 -0.42
N ALA A 140 3.72 -6.35 0.74
CA ALA A 140 2.65 -5.62 1.39
C ALA A 140 2.67 -5.88 2.90
N ILE A 141 2.30 -4.87 3.69
CA ILE A 141 2.03 -4.95 5.13
C ILE A 141 0.61 -4.45 5.34
N SER A 142 -0.29 -5.32 5.78
CA SER A 142 -1.57 -4.90 6.31
C SER A 142 -1.39 -4.45 7.75
N VAL A 143 -1.99 -3.32 8.11
CA VAL A 143 -1.93 -2.72 9.44
C VAL A 143 -3.35 -2.63 9.99
N ALA A 144 -3.60 -3.39 11.04
CA ALA A 144 -4.86 -3.39 11.78
C ALA A 144 -4.71 -2.61 13.08
N VAL A 145 -5.34 -1.44 13.16
CA VAL A 145 -5.45 -0.69 14.41
C VAL A 145 -6.76 -1.10 15.09
N ARG A 146 -6.67 -1.72 16.26
CA ARG A 146 -7.87 -1.94 17.08
C ARG A 146 -8.27 -0.63 17.72
N GLU A 147 -9.51 -0.18 17.52
CA GLU A 147 -10.06 0.88 18.35
C GLU A 147 -10.03 0.43 19.82
N PRO A 148 -9.75 1.34 20.76
CA PRO A 148 -9.89 1.02 22.18
C PRO A 148 -11.35 0.61 22.42
N HIS A 149 -11.55 -0.63 22.83
CA HIS A 149 -12.84 -1.12 23.30
C HIS A 149 -13.26 -0.21 24.46
N GLU A 150 -14.25 0.67 24.26
CA GLU A 150 -14.92 1.28 25.41
C GLU A 150 -15.55 0.12 26.20
N PRO A 151 -15.27 0.01 27.51
CA PRO A 151 -15.99 -0.95 28.33
C PRO A 151 -17.45 -0.50 28.35
N THR A 152 -18.34 -1.34 27.83
CA THR A 152 -19.79 -1.21 28.00
C THR A 152 -20.07 -0.98 29.49
N ARG A 153 -20.59 0.20 29.82
CA ARG A 153 -21.12 0.53 31.14
C ARG A 153 -22.44 -0.19 31.40
#